data_AF-A0A6C0F5F0-F1
#
_entry.id   AF-A0A6C0F5F0-F1
#
_cell.length_a   1.000
_cell.length_b   1.000
_cell.length_c   1.000
_cell.angle_alpha   90.00
_cell.angle_beta   90.00
_cell.angle_gamma   90.00
#
_symmetry.space_group_name_H-M   'P 1'
#
loop_
_entity.id
_entity.type
_entity.pdbx_description
1 polymer ?
#
loop_
_entity_poly.entity_id
_entity_poly.type
_entity_poly.pdbx_seq_one_letter_code
_entity_poly.pdbx_strand_id
1 'polypeptide(L)'
;MNELDLLCYSASYPDVYKECGIDLHKLECNYYTNGIPNNMMITFNPLMWIATNASLIFERSDCKKIVKHSYTPVCVVIDKKPIIKNNWITNECLINITRLALDYDLSMKSEFDTKLYYNTYYEKINHFIELYCNSHNNNDINVNTLIFYVCYGYWNDINLKPVDSLSFICSYPNLIRDVGVNSDIGAFHFYNNSNKIIFDPYVYVATNYNISDLVKGCVDSIGNIDKDRACKHYIRHGFHEKLAIDDFNHWEYLANNHNRIRKILKKTNDKKHIDYDIVYITKRIVAKDYIKRIKKVKHDVFSSTKFVKMYIDDDETVNKDKQLSIQNASKYFVRYYVLSEKVRYEVTMLNKIILFLQGRLVDSARQIPFNASRYIIENKCI
;
A
#
# COMPACT_ATOMS: atom_id res chain seq x y z
N MET A 1 -14.31 2.55 32.85
CA MET A 1 -14.06 2.05 31.47
C MET A 1 -14.39 3.18 30.49
N ASN A 2 -13.84 3.18 29.27
CA ASN A 2 -14.34 4.10 28.26
C ASN A 2 -15.64 3.54 27.61
N GLU A 3 -16.35 4.36 26.83
CA GLU A 3 -17.60 3.96 26.16
C GLU A 3 -17.45 2.72 25.28
N LEU A 4 -16.34 2.61 24.54
CA LEU A 4 -16.07 1.47 23.67
C LEU A 4 -15.92 0.18 24.48
N ASP A 5 -15.17 0.23 25.59
CA ASP A 5 -14.92 -0.92 26.45
C ASP A 5 -16.23 -1.48 27.03
N LEU A 6 -17.14 -0.59 27.48
CA LEU A 6 -18.45 -0.97 28.00
C LEU A 6 -19.35 -1.61 26.95
N LEU A 7 -19.35 -1.07 25.72
CA LEU A 7 -20.14 -1.65 24.63
C LEU A 7 -19.56 -2.98 24.17
N CYS A 8 -18.23 -3.14 24.12
CA CYS A 8 -17.59 -4.41 23.83
C CYS A 8 -17.85 -5.45 24.94
N TYR A 9 -17.91 -5.02 26.21
CA TYR A 9 -18.34 -5.84 27.33
C TYR A 9 -19.76 -6.36 27.11
N SER A 10 -20.72 -5.47 26.80
CA SER A 10 -22.10 -5.87 26.46
C SER A 10 -22.16 -6.85 25.29
N ALA A 11 -21.39 -6.59 24.22
CA ALA A 11 -21.34 -7.45 23.03
C ALA A 11 -20.66 -8.81 23.27
N SER A 12 -19.82 -8.93 24.29
CA SER A 12 -19.15 -10.19 24.64
C SER A 12 -20.05 -11.12 25.46
N TYR A 13 -21.02 -10.57 26.19
CA TYR A 13 -21.84 -11.30 27.15
C TYR A 13 -23.34 -11.10 26.88
N PRO A 14 -24.01 -12.07 26.23
CA PRO A 14 -25.42 -11.97 25.89
C PRO A 14 -26.34 -11.69 27.08
N ASP A 15 -26.02 -12.19 28.28
CA ASP A 15 -26.83 -11.96 29.48
C ASP A 15 -26.69 -10.52 30.01
N VAL A 16 -25.50 -9.94 29.92
CA VAL A 16 -25.27 -8.51 30.22
C VAL A 16 -26.05 -7.65 29.23
N TYR A 17 -26.03 -7.99 27.94
CA TYR A 17 -26.82 -7.26 26.95
C TYR A 17 -28.33 -7.36 27.22
N LYS A 18 -28.83 -8.52 27.67
CA LYS A 18 -30.25 -8.67 28.06
C LYS A 18 -30.64 -7.81 29.26
N GLU A 19 -29.77 -7.69 30.26
CA GLU A 19 -30.05 -6.88 31.47
C GLU A 19 -29.85 -5.37 31.25
N CYS A 20 -28.74 -4.99 30.61
CA CYS A 20 -28.27 -3.61 30.54
C CYS A 20 -28.50 -2.97 29.17
N GLY A 21 -28.59 -3.77 28.11
CA GLY A 21 -28.64 -3.30 26.73
C GLY A 21 -27.40 -2.48 26.34
N ILE A 22 -27.64 -1.29 25.80
CA ILE A 22 -26.61 -0.32 25.40
C ILE A 22 -26.51 0.89 26.36
N ASP A 23 -27.20 0.85 27.51
CA ASP A 23 -27.17 1.92 28.50
C ASP A 23 -25.83 1.91 29.25
N LEU A 24 -25.02 2.94 29.01
CA LEU A 24 -23.65 3.04 29.56
C LEU A 24 -23.63 3.02 31.09
N HIS A 25 -24.60 3.68 31.73
CA HIS A 25 -24.64 3.73 33.20
C HIS A 25 -24.97 2.36 33.77
N LYS A 26 -25.93 1.64 33.18
CA LYS A 26 -26.26 0.27 33.62
C LYS A 26 -25.11 -0.70 33.39
N LEU A 27 -24.44 -0.59 32.25
CA LEU A 27 -23.26 -1.40 31.93
C LEU A 27 -22.12 -1.15 32.92
N GLU A 28 -21.88 0.10 33.27
CA GLU A 28 -20.86 0.47 34.25
C GLU A 28 -21.21 -0.07 35.65
N CYS A 29 -22.45 0.11 36.10
CA CYS A 29 -22.91 -0.46 37.36
C CYS A 29 -22.78 -1.99 37.38
N ASN A 30 -23.24 -2.69 36.33
CA ASN A 30 -23.15 -4.14 36.22
C ASN A 30 -21.68 -4.60 36.25
N TYR A 31 -20.80 -3.92 35.51
CA TYR A 31 -19.38 -4.23 35.49
C TYR A 31 -18.73 -4.11 36.88
N TYR A 32 -19.02 -3.05 37.64
CA TYR A 32 -18.42 -2.85 38.96
C TYR A 32 -19.07 -3.69 40.07
N THR A 33 -20.32 -4.13 39.91
CA THR A 33 -21.04 -4.93 40.91
C THR A 33 -20.81 -6.43 40.73
N ASN A 34 -20.93 -6.92 39.49
CA ASN A 34 -20.82 -8.34 39.16
C ASN A 34 -19.40 -8.72 38.70
N GLY A 35 -18.62 -7.74 38.23
CA GLY A 35 -17.30 -7.99 37.66
C GLY A 35 -17.36 -8.71 36.30
N ILE A 36 -16.20 -8.90 35.69
CA ILE A 36 -16.04 -9.93 34.66
C ILE A 36 -16.02 -11.28 35.39
N PRO A 37 -16.81 -12.30 34.97
CA PRO A 37 -16.76 -13.63 35.58
C PRO A 37 -15.32 -14.12 35.68
N ASN A 38 -14.92 -14.68 36.83
CA ASN A 38 -13.54 -15.08 37.10
C ASN A 38 -12.94 -15.89 35.92
N ASN A 39 -11.78 -15.46 35.42
CA ASN A 39 -11.04 -15.99 34.25
C ASN A 39 -11.63 -15.70 32.85
N MET A 40 -12.63 -14.83 32.70
CA MET A 40 -13.10 -14.41 31.38
C MET A 40 -12.45 -13.09 30.93
N MET A 41 -12.31 -12.92 29.61
CA MET A 41 -11.89 -11.68 28.96
C MET A 41 -12.98 -11.20 28.01
N ILE A 42 -13.02 -9.90 27.73
CA ILE A 42 -13.86 -9.32 26.67
C ILE A 42 -13.40 -9.93 25.34
N THR A 43 -14.29 -10.69 24.70
CA THR A 43 -14.00 -11.45 23.46
C THR A 43 -14.39 -10.67 22.21
N PHE A 44 -15.35 -9.75 22.32
CA PHE A 44 -15.85 -9.01 21.17
C PHE A 44 -14.81 -8.00 20.66
N ASN A 45 -14.41 -8.16 19.39
CA ASN A 45 -13.55 -7.24 18.68
C ASN A 45 -14.33 -6.58 17.51
N PRO A 46 -14.58 -5.25 17.56
CA PRO A 46 -15.37 -4.57 16.53
C PRO A 46 -14.75 -4.66 15.14
N LEU A 47 -13.42 -4.57 15.04
CA LEU A 47 -12.70 -4.65 13.75
C LEU A 47 -12.79 -6.04 13.14
N MET A 48 -12.66 -7.09 13.97
CA MET A 48 -12.81 -8.47 13.52
C MET A 48 -14.23 -8.74 13.04
N TRP A 49 -15.22 -8.25 13.80
CA TRP A 49 -16.62 -8.42 13.48
C TRP A 49 -16.98 -7.76 12.13
N ILE A 50 -16.56 -6.51 11.90
CA ILE A 50 -16.86 -5.82 10.63
C ILE A 50 -16.10 -6.44 9.45
N ALA A 51 -14.85 -6.89 9.64
CA ALA A 51 -14.10 -7.57 8.57
C ALA A 51 -14.77 -8.89 8.18
N THR A 52 -15.21 -9.68 9.17
CA THR A 52 -15.92 -10.96 8.95
C THR A 52 -17.25 -10.76 8.23
N ASN A 53 -17.98 -9.68 8.56
CA ASN A 53 -19.30 -9.39 8.01
C ASN A 53 -19.27 -8.33 6.88
N ALA A 54 -18.11 -8.01 6.33
CA ALA A 54 -17.92 -6.87 5.43
C ALA A 54 -18.87 -6.90 4.22
N SER A 55 -19.02 -8.05 3.56
CA SER A 55 -19.92 -8.19 2.41
C SER A 55 -21.38 -7.91 2.77
N LEU A 56 -21.87 -8.55 3.83
CA LEU A 56 -23.24 -8.39 4.31
C LEU A 56 -23.54 -6.96 4.75
N ILE A 57 -22.57 -6.28 5.37
CA ILE A 57 -22.75 -4.93 5.89
C ILE A 57 -22.62 -3.87 4.81
N PHE A 58 -21.63 -3.99 3.91
CA PHE A 58 -21.38 -2.97 2.89
C PHE A 58 -22.32 -3.05 1.68
N GLU A 59 -22.98 -4.19 1.46
CA GLU A 59 -24.00 -4.36 0.40
C GLU A 59 -25.40 -3.90 0.80
N ARG A 60 -25.60 -3.46 2.05
CA ARG A 60 -26.91 -3.00 2.53
C ARG A 60 -27.38 -1.74 1.82
N SER A 61 -28.70 -1.58 1.73
CA SER A 61 -29.33 -0.41 1.11
C SER A 61 -29.11 0.90 1.86
N ASP A 62 -28.87 0.85 3.18
CA ASP A 62 -28.58 2.00 4.03
C ASP A 62 -27.08 2.37 4.08
N CYS A 63 -26.21 1.56 3.48
CA CYS A 63 -24.79 1.83 3.35
C CYS A 63 -24.54 2.92 2.30
N LYS A 64 -24.05 4.08 2.76
CA LYS A 64 -23.67 5.22 1.91
C LYS A 64 -22.16 5.37 1.90
N LYS A 65 -21.58 5.30 0.71
CA LYS A 65 -20.15 5.50 0.47
C LYS A 65 -19.87 6.86 -0.16
N ILE A 66 -18.92 7.58 0.39
CA ILE A 66 -18.43 8.87 -0.13
C ILE A 66 -17.06 8.62 -0.76
N VAL A 67 -16.97 8.92 -2.04
CA VAL A 67 -15.78 8.66 -2.85
C VAL A 67 -15.23 9.99 -3.35
N LYS A 68 -13.90 10.18 -3.28
CA LYS A 68 -13.24 11.41 -3.73
C LYS A 68 -12.02 11.07 -4.59
N HIS A 69 -12.11 11.34 -5.90
CA HIS A 69 -11.02 11.17 -6.88
C HIS A 69 -10.36 9.77 -6.95
N SER A 70 -10.97 8.76 -6.33
CA SER A 70 -10.50 7.37 -6.30
C SER A 70 -11.68 6.43 -6.51
N TYR A 71 -11.44 5.13 -6.65
CA TYR A 71 -12.51 4.11 -6.56
C TYR A 71 -12.74 3.62 -5.13
N THR A 72 -11.81 3.91 -4.22
CA THR A 72 -11.91 3.56 -2.80
C THR A 72 -12.70 4.64 -2.04
N PRO A 73 -13.64 4.27 -1.15
CA PRO A 73 -14.39 5.25 -0.38
C PRO A 73 -13.52 5.88 0.71
N VAL A 74 -13.66 7.20 0.85
CA VAL A 74 -13.00 7.98 1.90
C VAL A 74 -13.80 7.94 3.19
N CYS A 75 -15.13 7.84 3.08
CA CYS A 75 -16.03 7.74 4.22
C CYS A 75 -17.15 6.75 3.91
N VAL A 76 -17.53 5.95 4.90
CA VAL A 76 -18.63 4.99 4.82
C VAL A 76 -19.54 5.19 6.02
N VAL A 77 -20.82 5.36 5.73
CA VAL A 77 -21.86 5.68 6.71
C VAL A 77 -22.97 4.64 6.60
N ILE A 78 -23.37 4.07 7.73
CA ILE A 78 -24.49 3.12 7.82
C ILE A 78 -25.45 3.65 8.87
N ASP A 79 -26.74 3.73 8.52
CA ASP A 79 -27.78 4.33 9.38
C ASP A 79 -27.37 5.70 9.96
N LYS A 80 -26.85 6.58 9.09
CA LYS A 80 -26.31 7.92 9.44
C LYS A 80 -25.12 7.91 10.42
N LYS A 81 -24.61 6.75 10.84
CA LYS A 81 -23.44 6.60 11.69
C LYS A 81 -22.20 6.28 10.84
N PRO A 82 -21.13 7.08 10.94
CA PRO A 82 -19.89 6.82 10.21
C PRO A 82 -19.14 5.64 10.83
N ILE A 83 -18.75 4.68 9.99
CA ILE A 83 -17.92 3.53 10.36
C ILE A 83 -16.51 3.59 9.73
N ILE A 84 -16.31 4.43 8.71
CA ILE A 84 -15.01 4.80 8.15
C ILE A 84 -15.01 6.31 7.95
N LYS A 85 -13.96 7.00 8.39
CA LYS A 85 -13.74 8.45 8.20
C LYS A 85 -12.35 8.72 7.66
N ASN A 86 -12.24 9.51 6.58
CA ASN A 86 -10.96 9.94 5.99
C ASN A 86 -9.99 8.78 5.68
N ASN A 87 -10.51 7.65 5.15
CA ASN A 87 -9.79 6.40 4.90
C ASN A 87 -9.29 5.67 6.17
N TRP A 88 -9.80 6.01 7.35
CA TRP A 88 -9.37 5.44 8.64
C TRP A 88 -10.55 5.09 9.54
N ILE A 89 -10.28 4.29 10.58
CA ILE A 89 -11.23 3.91 11.62
C ILE A 89 -10.81 4.60 12.91
N THR A 90 -11.61 5.56 13.36
CA THR A 90 -11.42 6.27 14.63
C THR A 90 -12.11 5.54 15.78
N ASN A 91 -11.87 5.96 17.03
CA ASN A 91 -12.55 5.38 18.19
C ASN A 91 -14.09 5.51 18.09
N GLU A 92 -14.59 6.63 17.58
CA GLU A 92 -16.01 6.83 17.28
C GLU A 92 -16.54 5.82 16.24
N CYS A 93 -15.75 5.50 15.23
CA CYS A 93 -16.12 4.48 14.24
C CYS A 93 -16.24 3.11 14.90
N LEU A 94 -15.31 2.75 15.80
CA LEU A 94 -15.38 1.49 16.56
C LEU A 94 -16.63 1.41 17.42
N ILE A 95 -16.99 2.48 18.13
CA ILE A 95 -18.23 2.56 18.92
C ILE A 95 -19.45 2.33 18.02
N ASN A 96 -19.50 2.97 16.85
CA ASN A 96 -20.59 2.79 15.90
C ASN A 96 -20.66 1.36 15.33
N ILE A 97 -19.52 0.74 15.07
CA ILE A 97 -19.44 -0.66 14.65
C ILE A 97 -19.95 -1.59 15.76
N THR A 98 -19.58 -1.37 17.03
CA THR A 98 -20.05 -2.18 18.16
C THR A 98 -21.56 -2.05 18.35
N ARG A 99 -22.10 -0.83 18.27
CA ARG A 99 -23.56 -0.62 18.31
C ARG A 99 -24.26 -1.35 17.19
N LEU A 100 -23.72 -1.24 15.97
CA LEU A 100 -24.24 -1.95 14.82
C LEU A 100 -24.21 -3.46 15.05
N ALA A 101 -23.13 -4.02 15.60
CA ALA A 101 -23.06 -5.43 15.93
C ALA A 101 -24.07 -5.87 17.00
N LEU A 102 -24.37 -5.02 17.98
CA LEU A 102 -25.39 -5.30 19.00
C LEU A 102 -26.82 -5.20 18.45
N ASP A 103 -27.06 -4.30 17.50
CA ASP A 103 -28.36 -4.14 16.86
C ASP A 103 -28.68 -5.31 15.90
N TYR A 104 -27.66 -6.03 15.42
CA TYR A 104 -27.80 -7.10 14.42
C TYR A 104 -27.23 -8.43 14.92
N ASP A 105 -28.10 -9.42 15.10
CA ASP A 105 -27.71 -10.80 15.39
C ASP A 105 -27.21 -11.52 14.12
N LEU A 106 -26.02 -11.13 13.66
CA LEU A 106 -25.34 -11.80 12.55
C LEU A 106 -24.48 -12.93 13.09
N SER A 107 -24.88 -14.17 12.81
CA SER A 107 -24.06 -15.36 13.09
C SER A 107 -22.76 -15.29 12.27
N MET A 108 -21.60 -15.35 12.94
CA MET A 108 -20.31 -15.44 12.25
C MET A 108 -20.22 -16.76 11.47
N LYS A 109 -20.17 -16.71 10.14
CA LYS A 109 -20.03 -17.91 9.29
C LYS A 109 -18.64 -18.54 9.41
N SER A 110 -17.61 -17.71 9.44
CA SER A 110 -16.20 -18.08 9.60
C SER A 110 -15.41 -16.81 9.92
N GLU A 111 -14.57 -16.83 10.94
CA GLU A 111 -13.75 -15.66 11.28
C GLU A 111 -12.79 -15.28 10.14
N PHE A 112 -12.55 -13.97 10.00
CA PHE A 112 -11.58 -13.45 9.04
C PHE A 112 -10.14 -13.84 9.46
N ASP A 113 -9.46 -14.63 8.64
CA ASP A 113 -8.07 -15.04 8.89
C ASP A 113 -7.10 -13.89 8.61
N THR A 114 -6.81 -13.12 9.65
CA THR A 114 -5.88 -11.98 9.61
C THR A 114 -4.47 -12.40 9.25
N LYS A 115 -3.99 -13.54 9.77
CA LYS A 115 -2.63 -14.01 9.58
C LYS A 115 -2.40 -14.38 8.12
N LEU A 116 -3.29 -15.19 7.55
CA LEU A 116 -3.24 -15.60 6.16
C LEU A 116 -3.35 -14.40 5.21
N TYR A 117 -4.26 -13.48 5.50
CA TYR A 117 -4.45 -12.27 4.70
C TYR A 117 -3.21 -11.37 4.73
N TYR A 118 -2.63 -11.15 5.91
CA TYR A 118 -1.39 -10.38 6.03
C TYR A 118 -0.25 -11.02 5.24
N ASN A 119 -0.03 -12.32 5.42
CA ASN A 119 1.06 -13.03 4.76
C ASN A 119 0.95 -13.05 3.23
N THR A 120 -0.27 -12.92 2.70
CA THR A 120 -0.52 -12.82 1.26
C THR A 120 -0.35 -11.39 0.74
N TYR A 121 -0.73 -10.36 1.53
CA TYR A 121 -0.85 -8.98 1.07
C TYR A 121 -0.02 -7.95 1.85
N TYR A 122 1.00 -8.40 2.60
CA TYR A 122 1.79 -7.57 3.51
C TYR A 122 2.34 -6.28 2.88
N GLU A 123 2.78 -6.31 1.62
CA GLU A 123 3.35 -5.15 0.94
C GLU A 123 2.31 -4.03 0.81
N LYS A 124 1.09 -4.38 0.35
CA LYS A 124 -0.01 -3.43 0.22
C LYS A 124 -0.47 -2.90 1.58
N ILE A 125 -0.56 -3.80 2.58
CA ILE A 125 -0.95 -3.44 3.94
C ILE A 125 0.07 -2.44 4.51
N ASN A 126 1.36 -2.74 4.41
CA ASN A 126 2.42 -1.86 4.90
C ASN A 126 2.41 -0.51 4.18
N HIS A 127 2.24 -0.49 2.85
CA HIS A 127 2.10 0.77 2.11
C HIS A 127 0.89 1.58 2.58
N PHE A 128 -0.26 0.94 2.77
CA PHE A 128 -1.47 1.63 3.25
C PHE A 128 -1.26 2.23 4.65
N ILE A 129 -0.70 1.45 5.58
CA ILE A 129 -0.45 1.90 6.95
C ILE A 129 0.58 3.04 6.98
N GLU A 130 1.65 2.98 6.18
CA GLU A 130 2.66 4.06 6.07
C GLU A 130 2.05 5.41 5.60
N LEU A 131 0.93 5.37 4.87
CA LEU A 131 0.28 6.59 4.35
C LEU A 131 -0.71 7.20 5.33
N TYR A 132 -1.50 6.37 6.00
CA TYR A 132 -2.66 6.82 6.75
C TYR A 132 -2.46 6.75 8.27
N CYS A 133 -1.50 5.96 8.75
CA CYS A 133 -1.20 5.89 10.17
C CYS A 133 -0.26 7.03 10.58
N ASN A 134 -0.81 8.05 11.25
CA ASN A 134 -0.03 9.15 11.83
C ASN A 134 0.75 8.75 13.10
N SER A 135 0.54 7.52 13.59
CA SER A 135 1.12 7.00 14.83
C SER A 135 2.18 5.94 14.51
N HIS A 136 3.43 6.19 14.87
CA HIS A 136 4.54 5.23 14.77
C HIS A 136 4.40 4.00 15.69
N ASN A 137 3.31 3.87 16.46
CA ASN A 137 3.24 2.92 17.58
C ASN A 137 2.23 1.78 17.41
N ASN A 138 1.45 1.72 16.33
CA ASN A 138 0.52 0.59 16.13
C ASN A 138 1.18 -0.52 15.29
N ASN A 139 2.08 -1.28 15.93
CA ASN A 139 2.78 -2.41 15.31
C ASN A 139 1.96 -3.71 15.31
N ASP A 140 0.69 -3.67 15.73
CA ASP A 140 -0.17 -4.85 15.72
C ASP A 140 -0.59 -5.19 14.28
N ILE A 141 0.01 -6.27 13.77
CA ILE A 141 -0.25 -6.83 12.44
C ILE A 141 -1.73 -7.17 12.26
N ASN A 142 -2.41 -7.69 13.28
CA ASN A 142 -3.81 -8.08 13.19
C ASN A 142 -4.69 -6.85 13.00
N VAL A 143 -4.50 -5.82 13.83
CA VAL A 143 -5.25 -4.56 13.73
C VAL A 143 -5.01 -3.89 12.39
N ASN A 144 -3.74 -3.78 11.97
CA ASN A 144 -3.37 -3.16 10.68
C ASN A 144 -3.99 -3.89 9.49
N THR A 145 -4.06 -5.22 9.55
CA THR A 145 -4.67 -6.04 8.50
C THR A 145 -6.18 -5.85 8.43
N LEU A 146 -6.85 -5.82 9.58
CA LEU A 146 -8.30 -5.58 9.66
C LEU A 146 -8.65 -4.18 9.14
N ILE A 147 -7.93 -3.14 9.58
CA ILE A 147 -8.14 -1.77 9.10
C ILE A 147 -7.92 -1.71 7.59
N PHE A 148 -6.82 -2.28 7.09
CA PHE A 148 -6.56 -2.31 5.65
C PHE A 148 -7.70 -2.98 4.87
N TYR A 149 -8.15 -4.16 5.31
CA TYR A 149 -9.20 -4.89 4.62
C TYR A 149 -10.50 -4.08 4.58
N VAL A 150 -10.93 -3.54 5.72
CA VAL A 150 -12.20 -2.81 5.88
C VAL A 150 -12.18 -1.47 5.12
N CYS A 151 -11.09 -0.70 5.22
CA CYS A 151 -10.98 0.61 4.59
C CYS A 151 -10.64 0.54 3.10
N TYR A 152 -9.95 -0.52 2.65
CA TYR A 152 -9.33 -0.52 1.32
C TYR A 152 -9.47 -1.86 0.59
N GLY A 153 -9.11 -2.97 1.23
CA GLY A 153 -9.04 -4.30 0.62
C GLY A 153 -10.36 -4.76 0.01
N TYR A 154 -11.45 -4.67 0.80
CA TYR A 154 -12.80 -5.01 0.37
C TYR A 154 -13.22 -4.21 -0.87
N TRP A 155 -12.99 -2.90 -0.86
CA TRP A 155 -13.40 -1.99 -1.94
C TRP A 155 -12.58 -2.12 -3.24
N ASN A 156 -11.43 -2.79 -3.18
CA ASN A 156 -10.52 -3.00 -4.30
C ASN A 156 -10.45 -4.47 -4.73
N ASP A 157 -11.44 -5.29 -4.34
CA ASP A 157 -11.53 -6.72 -4.66
C ASP A 157 -10.26 -7.51 -4.27
N ILE A 158 -9.62 -7.13 -3.16
CA ILE A 158 -8.45 -7.79 -2.62
C ILE A 158 -8.91 -8.93 -1.72
N ASN A 159 -9.43 -9.99 -2.35
CA ASN A 159 -9.87 -11.20 -1.63
C ASN A 159 -8.74 -12.22 -1.52
N LEU A 160 -8.79 -13.10 -0.52
CA LEU A 160 -7.87 -14.23 -0.44
C LEU A 160 -7.95 -15.06 -1.72
N LYS A 161 -6.78 -15.36 -2.29
CA LYS A 161 -6.64 -16.20 -3.47
C LYS A 161 -6.04 -17.55 -3.05
N PRO A 162 -6.28 -18.63 -3.82
CA PRO A 162 -5.57 -19.88 -3.62
C PRO A 162 -4.06 -19.62 -3.55
N VAL A 163 -3.38 -20.30 -2.63
CA VAL A 163 -1.95 -20.13 -2.43
C VAL A 163 -1.20 -20.51 -3.71
N ASP A 164 -0.20 -19.71 -4.05
CA ASP A 164 0.82 -20.11 -5.03
C ASP A 164 1.86 -20.97 -4.32
N SER A 165 1.60 -22.28 -4.29
CA SER A 165 2.41 -23.26 -3.54
C SER A 165 3.87 -23.28 -3.99
N LEU A 166 4.14 -23.05 -5.27
CA LEU A 166 5.51 -23.02 -5.78
C LEU A 166 6.24 -21.78 -5.30
N SER A 167 5.60 -20.60 -5.33
CA SER A 167 6.17 -19.38 -4.74
C SER A 167 6.40 -19.54 -3.23
N PHE A 168 5.51 -20.26 -2.53
CA PHE A 168 5.72 -20.59 -1.13
C PHE A 168 6.95 -21.49 -0.92
N ILE A 169 7.11 -22.57 -1.69
CA ILE A 169 8.32 -23.41 -1.60
C ILE A 169 9.59 -22.60 -1.89
N CYS A 170 9.60 -21.78 -2.95
CA CYS A 170 10.71 -20.91 -3.29
C CYS A 170 11.08 -19.92 -2.18
N SER A 171 10.15 -19.61 -1.28
CA SER A 171 10.38 -18.70 -0.14
C SER A 171 11.24 -19.34 0.96
N TYR A 172 11.39 -20.67 0.98
CA TYR A 172 12.00 -21.40 2.09
C TYR A 172 13.06 -22.41 1.62
N PRO A 173 14.35 -22.15 1.88
CA PRO A 173 15.46 -23.02 1.47
C PRO A 173 15.34 -24.48 1.91
N ASN A 174 14.75 -24.75 3.08
CA ASN A 174 14.51 -26.12 3.55
C ASN A 174 13.44 -26.81 2.70
N LEU A 175 12.32 -26.15 2.39
CA LEU A 175 11.28 -26.72 1.53
C LEU A 175 11.80 -27.01 0.12
N ILE A 176 12.71 -26.19 -0.41
CA ILE A 176 13.35 -26.45 -1.70
C ILE A 176 14.12 -27.79 -1.67
N ARG A 177 14.83 -28.09 -0.58
CA ARG A 177 15.61 -29.34 -0.42
C ARG A 177 14.73 -30.55 -0.16
N ASP A 178 13.70 -30.39 0.66
CA ASP A 178 12.90 -31.51 1.15
C ASP A 178 11.76 -31.87 0.17
N VAL A 179 11.17 -30.87 -0.48
CA VAL A 179 9.95 -31.00 -1.28
C VAL A 179 10.20 -30.77 -2.78
N GLY A 180 11.20 -29.96 -3.12
CA GLY A 180 11.52 -29.62 -4.51
C GLY A 180 10.35 -28.93 -5.22
N VAL A 181 9.90 -29.48 -6.35
CA VAL A 181 8.86 -28.87 -7.20
C VAL A 181 7.44 -29.36 -6.86
N ASN A 182 7.28 -30.18 -5.82
CA ASN A 182 5.97 -30.77 -5.49
C ASN A 182 5.01 -29.73 -4.85
N SER A 183 4.10 -29.19 -5.67
CA SER A 183 3.14 -28.15 -5.28
C SER A 183 2.14 -28.58 -4.21
N ASP A 184 1.78 -29.87 -4.17
CA ASP A 184 0.72 -30.36 -3.28
C ASP A 184 1.22 -30.39 -1.83
N ILE A 185 2.45 -30.86 -1.64
CA ILE A 185 3.14 -30.82 -0.34
C ILE A 185 3.40 -29.36 0.08
N GLY A 186 3.75 -28.49 -0.87
CA GLY A 186 3.89 -27.06 -0.62
C GLY A 186 2.60 -26.40 -0.11
N ALA A 187 1.46 -26.72 -0.71
CA ALA A 187 0.15 -26.24 -0.27
C ALA A 187 -0.16 -26.71 1.15
N PHE A 188 0.05 -27.99 1.43
CA PHE A 188 -0.16 -28.57 2.76
C PHE A 188 0.66 -27.85 3.84
N HIS A 189 1.95 -27.60 3.60
CA HIS A 189 2.78 -26.84 4.52
C HIS A 189 2.32 -25.39 4.71
N PHE A 190 1.83 -24.75 3.65
CA PHE A 190 1.34 -23.38 3.73
C PHE A 190 0.13 -23.27 4.64
N TYR A 191 -0.89 -24.11 4.45
CA TYR A 191 -2.11 -24.04 5.25
C TYR A 191 -1.92 -24.47 6.72
N ASN A 192 -0.90 -25.29 7.01
CA ASN A 192 -0.59 -25.68 8.39
C ASN A 192 0.21 -24.63 9.16
N ASN A 193 1.11 -23.90 8.48
CA ASN A 193 2.03 -22.97 9.16
C ASN A 193 1.63 -21.50 8.97
N SER A 194 0.94 -21.18 7.87
CA SER A 194 0.57 -19.83 7.43
C SER A 194 1.76 -18.88 7.52
N ASN A 195 2.87 -19.21 6.86
CA ASN A 195 4.05 -18.36 6.82
C ASN A 195 4.01 -17.40 5.62
N LYS A 196 4.76 -16.29 5.72
CA LYS A 196 4.85 -15.24 4.71
C LYS A 196 5.51 -15.70 3.41
N ILE A 197 4.85 -15.51 2.27
CA ILE A 197 5.46 -15.73 0.96
C ILE A 197 6.40 -14.55 0.66
N ILE A 198 7.72 -14.80 0.65
CA ILE A 198 8.74 -13.78 0.36
C ILE A 198 9.26 -13.84 -1.07
N PHE A 199 9.04 -14.95 -1.77
CA PHE A 199 9.43 -15.10 -3.17
C PHE A 199 8.29 -14.65 -4.09
N ASP A 200 8.57 -13.69 -4.97
CA ASP A 200 7.67 -13.31 -6.07
C ASP A 200 8.34 -13.60 -7.42
N PRO A 201 7.73 -14.43 -8.30
CA PRO A 201 8.33 -14.82 -9.56
C PRO A 201 8.56 -13.64 -10.52
N TYR A 202 7.73 -12.58 -10.45
CA TYR A 202 7.93 -11.39 -11.27
C TYR A 202 9.15 -10.60 -10.82
N VAL A 203 9.34 -10.48 -9.50
CA VAL A 203 10.49 -9.77 -8.92
C VAL A 203 11.78 -10.56 -9.14
N TYR A 204 11.73 -11.88 -8.98
CA TYR A 204 12.85 -12.78 -9.27
C TYR A 204 13.33 -12.65 -10.73
N VAL A 205 12.40 -12.70 -11.69
CA VAL A 205 12.75 -12.53 -13.11
C VAL A 205 13.27 -11.12 -13.38
N ALA A 206 12.67 -10.08 -12.80
CA ALA A 206 13.13 -8.70 -12.99
C ALA A 206 14.56 -8.50 -12.45
N THR A 207 14.87 -9.12 -11.32
CA THR A 207 16.21 -9.11 -10.70
C THR A 207 17.25 -9.77 -11.59
N ASN A 208 16.94 -10.94 -12.16
CA ASN A 208 17.94 -11.78 -12.83
C ASN A 208 17.87 -11.76 -14.36
N TYR A 209 17.01 -10.94 -14.96
CA TYR A 209 16.76 -10.96 -16.40
C TYR A 209 18.02 -10.78 -17.24
N ASN A 210 18.93 -9.89 -16.82
CA ASN A 210 20.17 -9.61 -17.53
C ASN A 210 21.30 -10.58 -17.20
N ILE A 211 21.14 -11.41 -16.17
CA ILE A 211 22.19 -12.28 -15.64
C ILE A 211 22.10 -13.69 -16.22
N SER A 212 20.89 -14.25 -16.34
CA SER A 212 20.68 -15.65 -16.75
C SER A 212 19.81 -15.77 -18.00
N ASP A 213 20.33 -16.42 -19.04
CA ASP A 213 19.56 -16.71 -20.26
C ASP A 213 18.40 -17.69 -20.02
N LEU A 214 18.54 -18.60 -19.04
CA LEU A 214 17.46 -19.49 -18.65
C LEU A 214 16.29 -18.72 -18.01
N VAL A 215 16.59 -17.66 -17.24
CA VAL A 215 15.57 -16.74 -16.70
C VAL A 215 14.85 -16.00 -17.83
N LYS A 216 15.56 -15.58 -18.89
CA LYS A 216 14.92 -14.97 -20.07
C LYS A 216 13.91 -15.91 -20.73
N GLY A 217 14.18 -17.22 -20.71
CA GLY A 217 13.25 -18.26 -21.19
C GLY A 217 11.93 -18.37 -20.40
N CYS A 218 11.81 -17.71 -19.24
CA CYS A 218 10.56 -17.60 -18.49
C CYS A 218 9.62 -16.49 -19.00
N VAL A 219 10.10 -15.69 -19.97
CA VAL A 219 9.39 -14.52 -20.49
C VAL A 219 9.03 -14.76 -21.96
N ASP A 220 7.75 -14.56 -22.29
CA ASP A 220 7.28 -14.63 -23.68
C ASP A 220 7.71 -13.42 -24.52
N SER A 221 7.46 -13.44 -25.82
CA SER A 221 7.83 -12.36 -26.75
C SER A 221 7.14 -11.01 -26.47
N ILE A 222 6.06 -11.01 -25.68
CA ILE A 222 5.25 -9.83 -25.35
C ILE A 222 5.60 -9.33 -23.92
N GLY A 223 6.45 -10.05 -23.20
CA GLY A 223 6.91 -9.70 -21.84
C GLY A 223 6.00 -10.21 -20.73
N ASN A 224 5.17 -11.23 -20.97
CA ASN A 224 4.48 -11.94 -19.89
C ASN A 224 5.38 -13.04 -19.33
N ILE A 225 5.25 -13.27 -18.02
CA ILE A 225 6.06 -14.26 -17.30
C ILE A 225 5.20 -15.48 -17.02
N ASP A 226 5.76 -16.64 -17.32
CA ASP A 226 5.30 -17.92 -16.79
C ASP A 226 5.81 -18.08 -15.35
N LYS A 227 4.91 -17.90 -14.39
CA LYS A 227 5.23 -17.93 -12.95
C LYS A 227 5.74 -19.30 -12.52
N ASP A 228 5.10 -20.36 -13.00
CA ASP A 228 5.44 -21.74 -12.62
C ASP A 228 6.82 -22.09 -13.16
N ARG A 229 7.10 -21.68 -14.41
CA ARG A 229 8.43 -21.85 -15.00
C ARG A 229 9.51 -21.09 -14.23
N ALA A 230 9.23 -19.85 -13.82
CA ALA A 230 10.15 -19.06 -13.01
C ALA A 230 10.42 -19.70 -11.63
N CYS A 231 9.39 -20.20 -10.96
CA CYS A 231 9.55 -20.91 -9.68
C CYS A 231 10.34 -22.21 -9.84
N LYS A 232 9.98 -23.02 -10.85
CA LYS A 232 10.68 -24.27 -11.18
C LYS A 232 12.15 -24.03 -11.53
N HIS A 233 12.43 -22.95 -12.26
CA HIS A 233 13.79 -22.53 -12.56
C HIS A 233 14.58 -22.19 -11.29
N TYR A 234 13.99 -21.40 -10.39
CA TYR A 234 14.64 -21.06 -9.13
C TYR A 234 14.93 -22.32 -8.29
N ILE A 235 13.96 -23.20 -8.11
CA ILE A 235 14.12 -24.45 -7.34
C ILE A 235 15.22 -25.34 -7.92
N ARG A 236 15.28 -25.51 -9.25
CA ARG A 236 16.21 -26.44 -9.91
C ARG A 236 17.63 -25.88 -10.11
N HIS A 237 17.74 -24.58 -10.36
CA HIS A 237 19.00 -23.94 -10.74
C HIS A 237 19.29 -22.74 -9.85
N GLY A 238 18.39 -21.76 -9.82
CA GLY A 238 18.64 -20.46 -9.18
C GLY A 238 19.01 -20.52 -7.70
N PHE A 239 18.48 -21.49 -6.96
CA PHE A 239 18.82 -21.74 -5.56
C PHE A 239 20.28 -22.18 -5.38
N HIS A 240 20.75 -23.11 -6.22
CA HIS A 240 22.12 -23.62 -6.18
C HIS A 240 23.12 -22.60 -6.73
N GLU A 241 22.70 -21.81 -7.72
CA GLU A 241 23.46 -20.70 -8.31
C GLU A 241 23.48 -19.44 -7.42
N LYS A 242 22.74 -19.45 -6.30
CA LYS A 242 22.60 -18.31 -5.37
C LYS A 242 22.11 -17.03 -6.05
N LEU A 243 21.21 -17.18 -7.02
CA LEU A 243 20.57 -16.04 -7.67
C LEU A 243 19.72 -15.25 -6.65
N ALA A 244 19.82 -13.93 -6.72
CA ALA A 244 19.07 -13.03 -5.84
C ALA A 244 17.56 -13.10 -6.13
N ILE A 245 16.73 -13.05 -5.09
CA ILE A 245 15.26 -13.18 -5.26
C ILE A 245 14.53 -11.83 -5.22
N ASP A 246 15.14 -10.79 -4.66
CA ASP A 246 14.44 -9.53 -4.32
C ASP A 246 15.27 -8.24 -4.54
N ASP A 247 16.32 -8.27 -5.37
CA ASP A 247 17.19 -7.08 -5.55
C ASP A 247 16.60 -6.02 -6.49
N PHE A 248 15.51 -6.32 -7.22
CA PHE A 248 14.89 -5.37 -8.14
C PHE A 248 14.36 -4.10 -7.43
N ASN A 249 15.05 -2.97 -7.60
CA ASN A 249 14.63 -1.69 -7.03
C ASN A 249 13.53 -1.01 -7.87
N HIS A 250 12.27 -1.29 -7.51
CA HIS A 250 11.12 -0.77 -8.23
C HIS A 250 10.96 0.76 -8.12
N TRP A 251 11.39 1.37 -7.02
CA TRP A 251 11.34 2.82 -6.83
C TRP A 251 12.29 3.55 -7.77
N GLU A 252 13.51 3.03 -7.90
CA GLU A 252 14.52 3.57 -8.80
C GLU A 252 14.12 3.42 -10.28
N TYR A 253 13.58 2.26 -10.66
CA TYR A 253 13.01 2.07 -11.99
C TYR A 253 11.94 3.12 -12.30
N LEU A 254 10.98 3.33 -11.39
CA LEU A 254 9.90 4.30 -11.58
C LEU A 254 10.39 5.75 -11.56
N ALA A 255 11.37 6.09 -10.72
CA ALA A 255 11.93 7.44 -10.69
C ALA A 255 12.57 7.80 -12.04
N ASN A 256 13.38 6.88 -12.59
CA ASN A 256 13.98 7.04 -13.92
C ASN A 256 12.97 6.99 -15.07
N ASN A 257 11.81 6.35 -14.84
CA ASN A 257 10.78 6.12 -15.84
C ASN A 257 9.41 6.66 -15.37
N HIS A 258 9.37 7.87 -14.80
CA HIS A 258 8.19 8.43 -14.09
C HIS A 258 6.88 8.41 -14.89
N ASN A 259 6.94 8.51 -16.23
CA ASN A 259 5.78 8.38 -17.11
C ASN A 259 5.06 7.02 -16.99
N ARG A 260 5.78 5.97 -16.54
CA ARG A 260 5.23 4.64 -16.29
C ARG A 260 4.32 4.62 -15.06
N ILE A 261 4.55 5.45 -14.06
CA ILE A 261 3.69 5.56 -12.87
C ILE A 261 2.24 5.80 -13.30
N ARG A 262 2.02 6.79 -14.16
CA ARG A 262 0.71 7.10 -14.74
C ARG A 262 0.11 5.94 -15.56
N LYS A 263 0.94 5.13 -16.23
CA LYS A 263 0.48 3.99 -17.04
C LYS A 263 0.08 2.81 -16.16
N ILE A 264 0.80 2.57 -15.07
CA ILE A 264 0.52 1.50 -14.11
C ILE A 264 -0.77 1.80 -13.34
N LEU A 265 -0.96 3.03 -12.89
CA LEU A 265 -2.12 3.45 -12.10
C LEU A 265 -3.42 3.63 -12.92
N LYS A 266 -3.35 3.42 -14.23
CA LYS A 266 -4.52 3.53 -15.09
C LYS A 266 -5.36 2.25 -15.01
N LYS A 267 -6.37 2.23 -14.11
CA LYS A 267 -7.26 1.09 -13.87
C LYS A 267 -8.23 0.78 -15.02
N THR A 268 -8.70 1.79 -15.76
CA THR A 268 -9.71 1.62 -16.83
C THR A 268 -9.19 2.06 -18.20
N ASN A 269 -9.83 1.56 -19.26
CA ASN A 269 -9.59 2.06 -20.63
C ASN A 269 -9.99 3.52 -20.82
N ASP A 270 -10.75 4.07 -19.87
CA ASP A 270 -11.19 5.45 -19.89
C ASP A 270 -9.98 6.39 -19.88
N LYS A 271 -9.92 7.28 -20.87
CA LYS A 271 -8.70 8.06 -21.15
C LYS A 271 -8.52 9.23 -20.17
N LYS A 272 -9.56 9.60 -19.41
CA LYS A 272 -9.60 10.87 -18.68
C LYS A 272 -9.27 10.78 -17.18
N HIS A 273 -9.63 9.69 -16.48
CA HIS A 273 -9.42 9.60 -15.03
C HIS A 273 -8.28 8.63 -14.66
N ILE A 274 -7.35 9.08 -13.82
CA ILE A 274 -6.30 8.24 -13.24
C ILE A 274 -6.46 8.30 -11.73
N ASP A 275 -6.60 7.12 -11.13
CA ASP A 275 -6.66 6.96 -9.68
C ASP A 275 -5.23 6.89 -9.16
N TYR A 276 -4.75 8.01 -8.58
CA TYR A 276 -3.39 8.12 -8.06
C TYR A 276 -3.28 7.43 -6.71
N ASP A 277 -3.25 6.10 -6.75
CA ASP A 277 -3.24 5.24 -5.58
C ASP A 277 -1.89 4.53 -5.43
N ILE A 278 -1.11 4.98 -4.45
CA ILE A 278 0.26 4.49 -4.19
C ILE A 278 0.25 3.04 -3.64
N VAL A 279 -0.84 2.56 -3.05
CA VAL A 279 -0.96 1.16 -2.57
C VAL A 279 -0.91 0.17 -3.74
N TYR A 280 -1.26 0.60 -4.96
CA TYR A 280 -1.10 -0.21 -6.17
C TYR A 280 0.36 -0.28 -6.68
N ILE A 281 1.23 0.62 -6.26
CA ILE A 281 2.65 0.59 -6.63
C ILE A 281 3.36 -0.43 -5.75
N THR A 282 3.19 -1.70 -6.10
CA THR A 282 3.89 -2.84 -5.50
C THR A 282 5.03 -3.29 -6.39
N LYS A 283 6.08 -3.86 -5.80
CA LYS A 283 7.26 -4.39 -6.47
C LYS A 283 6.88 -5.37 -7.57
N ARG A 284 5.90 -6.27 -7.30
CA ARG A 284 5.34 -7.20 -8.30
C ARG A 284 4.74 -6.49 -9.52
N ILE A 285 3.90 -5.48 -9.30
CA ILE A 285 3.23 -4.75 -10.39
C ILE A 285 4.26 -3.99 -11.23
N VAL A 286 5.24 -3.39 -10.56
CA VAL A 286 6.29 -2.62 -11.24
C VAL A 286 7.27 -3.55 -11.98
N ALA A 287 7.61 -4.70 -11.41
CA ALA A 287 8.44 -5.72 -12.07
C ALA A 287 7.79 -6.24 -13.37
N LYS A 288 6.47 -6.45 -13.36
CA LYS A 288 5.70 -6.76 -14.59
C LYS A 288 5.85 -5.68 -15.65
N ASP A 289 5.76 -4.41 -15.25
CA ASP A 289 5.90 -3.30 -16.19
C ASP A 289 7.33 -3.20 -16.77
N TYR A 290 8.33 -3.36 -15.90
CA TYR A 290 9.74 -3.37 -16.25
C TYR A 290 10.06 -4.44 -17.30
N ILE A 291 9.64 -5.69 -17.07
CA ILE A 291 9.92 -6.80 -17.98
C ILE A 291 9.27 -6.60 -19.36
N LYS A 292 8.02 -6.11 -19.40
CA LYS A 292 7.33 -5.74 -20.65
C LYS A 292 8.03 -4.62 -21.43
N ARG A 293 8.88 -3.84 -20.78
CA ARG A 293 9.51 -2.64 -21.34
C ARG A 293 11.02 -2.70 -21.28
N ILE A 294 11.62 -3.86 -21.05
CA ILE A 294 13.03 -3.99 -20.69
C ILE A 294 13.99 -3.32 -21.68
N LYS A 295 13.67 -3.38 -22.99
CA LYS A 295 14.44 -2.75 -24.08
C LYS A 295 14.35 -1.21 -24.13
N LYS A 296 13.40 -0.60 -23.41
CA LYS A 296 13.09 0.84 -23.44
C LYS A 296 13.23 1.49 -22.05
N VAL A 297 13.85 0.79 -21.11
CA VAL A 297 14.08 1.30 -19.76
C VAL A 297 15.15 2.36 -19.82
N LYS A 298 14.87 3.49 -19.16
CA LYS A 298 15.86 4.54 -18.95
C LYS A 298 16.56 4.32 -17.61
N HIS A 299 17.84 4.62 -17.59
CA HIS A 299 18.71 4.61 -16.43
C HIS A 299 19.31 6.02 -16.26
N ASP A 300 19.68 6.38 -15.03
CA ASP A 300 20.39 7.63 -14.69
C ASP A 300 19.70 8.95 -15.14
N VAL A 301 18.37 8.92 -15.32
CA VAL A 301 17.56 10.10 -15.65
C VAL A 301 17.18 10.88 -14.39
N PHE A 302 16.85 10.16 -13.32
CA PHE A 302 16.51 10.73 -12.03
C PHE A 302 17.78 11.02 -11.23
N SER A 303 17.88 12.23 -10.69
CA SER A 303 18.99 12.66 -9.85
C SER A 303 18.53 12.81 -8.41
N SER A 304 18.88 11.85 -7.56
CA SER A 304 18.57 11.88 -6.12
C SER A 304 19.11 13.14 -5.46
N THR A 305 20.32 13.58 -5.83
CA THR A 305 20.94 14.79 -5.24
C THR A 305 20.17 16.06 -5.59
N LYS A 306 19.72 16.22 -6.85
CA LYS A 306 18.88 17.37 -7.25
C LYS A 306 17.53 17.35 -6.55
N PHE A 307 16.92 16.17 -6.45
CA PHE A 307 15.62 16.02 -5.79
C PHE A 307 15.69 16.36 -4.30
N VAL A 308 16.69 15.83 -3.59
CA VAL A 308 16.92 16.14 -2.16
C VAL A 308 17.17 17.64 -1.98
N LYS A 309 18.07 18.25 -2.77
CA LYS A 309 18.32 19.70 -2.67
C LYS A 309 17.07 20.56 -2.87
N MET A 310 16.11 20.09 -3.66
CA MET A 310 14.88 20.82 -3.94
C MET A 310 13.84 20.71 -2.81
N TYR A 311 13.87 19.62 -2.06
CA TYR A 311 12.80 19.24 -1.12
C TYR A 311 13.26 18.99 0.32
N ILE A 312 14.54 19.16 0.63
CA ILE A 312 15.06 18.91 1.97
C ILE A 312 14.40 19.81 3.02
N ASP A 313 14.12 21.06 2.66
CA ASP A 313 13.48 22.06 3.53
C ASP A 313 11.95 22.14 3.32
N ASP A 314 11.38 21.23 2.53
CA ASP A 314 9.94 21.19 2.26
C ASP A 314 9.18 20.46 3.38
N ASP A 315 8.85 21.22 4.42
CA ASP A 315 8.09 20.76 5.57
C ASP A 315 6.57 20.60 5.28
N GLU A 316 6.09 21.01 4.10
CA GLU A 316 4.66 21.05 3.77
C GLU A 316 4.19 20.00 2.79
N THR A 317 5.05 19.50 1.90
CA THR A 317 4.62 18.53 0.88
C THR A 317 5.45 17.26 0.90
N VAL A 318 6.73 17.31 0.55
CA VAL A 318 7.56 16.12 0.27
C VAL A 318 8.33 15.61 1.50
N ASN A 319 8.86 16.48 2.35
CA ASN A 319 9.73 16.08 3.47
C ASN A 319 9.11 16.37 4.85
N LYS A 320 7.80 16.21 4.98
CA LYS A 320 7.06 16.43 6.24
C LYS A 320 7.64 15.66 7.44
N ASP A 321 8.14 14.45 7.18
CA ASP A 321 8.69 13.54 8.18
C ASP A 321 10.19 13.78 8.45
N LYS A 322 10.84 14.67 7.68
CA LYS A 322 12.27 15.01 7.80
C LYS A 322 13.20 13.80 7.62
N GLN A 323 12.76 12.78 6.88
CA GLN A 323 13.56 11.58 6.61
C GLN A 323 14.12 11.52 5.19
N LEU A 324 13.87 12.52 4.33
CA LEU A 324 14.39 12.56 2.97
C LEU A 324 15.93 12.56 2.94
N SER A 325 16.48 11.60 2.20
CA SER A 325 17.92 11.41 1.99
C SER A 325 18.20 10.97 0.56
N ILE A 326 19.48 10.92 0.17
CA ILE A 326 19.89 10.49 -1.17
C ILE A 326 19.46 9.03 -1.43
N GLN A 327 19.46 8.19 -0.39
CA GLN A 327 19.17 6.76 -0.48
C GLN A 327 17.68 6.49 -0.72
N ASN A 328 16.78 7.27 -0.11
CA ASN A 328 15.34 7.11 -0.26
C ASN A 328 14.70 8.12 -1.24
N ALA A 329 15.48 9.00 -1.86
CA ALA A 329 14.99 10.02 -2.78
C ALA A 329 14.10 9.48 -3.89
N SER A 330 14.42 8.30 -4.45
CA SER A 330 13.59 7.64 -5.48
C SER A 330 12.22 7.21 -4.93
N LYS A 331 12.18 6.65 -3.71
CA LYS A 331 10.93 6.30 -3.00
C LYS A 331 10.09 7.56 -2.77
N TYR A 332 10.69 8.63 -2.25
CA TYR A 332 10.01 9.91 -2.01
C TYR A 332 9.48 10.50 -3.32
N PHE A 333 10.31 10.56 -4.35
CA PHE A 333 9.89 11.05 -5.65
C PHE A 333 8.66 10.31 -6.18
N VAL A 334 8.67 8.98 -6.17
CA VAL A 334 7.52 8.18 -6.65
C VAL A 334 6.30 8.38 -5.75
N ARG A 335 6.47 8.35 -4.43
CA ARG A 335 5.38 8.59 -3.46
C ARG A 335 4.70 9.93 -3.72
N TYR A 336 5.47 11.00 -3.80
CA TYR A 336 4.91 12.34 -3.97
C TYR A 336 4.53 12.68 -5.41
N TYR A 337 5.07 11.98 -6.41
CA TYR A 337 4.48 11.99 -7.76
C TYR A 337 3.02 11.52 -7.73
N VAL A 338 2.70 10.55 -6.88
CA VAL A 338 1.32 10.06 -6.70
C VAL A 338 0.51 11.01 -5.82
N LEU A 339 1.04 11.43 -4.67
CA LEU A 339 0.29 12.22 -3.69
C LEU A 339 0.14 13.71 -4.03
N SER A 340 1.09 14.31 -4.76
CA SER A 340 1.17 15.75 -4.98
C SER A 340 1.05 16.13 -6.45
N GLU A 341 0.07 16.98 -6.77
CA GLU A 341 -0.10 17.53 -8.12
C GLU A 341 1.08 18.44 -8.51
N LYS A 342 1.65 19.14 -7.53
CA LYS A 342 2.81 20.02 -7.69
C LYS A 342 4.01 19.24 -8.23
N VAL A 343 4.37 18.12 -7.59
CA VAL A 343 5.48 17.27 -8.03
C VAL A 343 5.24 16.73 -9.45
N ARG A 344 4.00 16.35 -9.79
CA ARG A 344 3.67 15.92 -11.16
C ARG A 344 3.88 17.03 -12.17
N TYR A 345 3.40 18.23 -11.87
CA TYR A 345 3.53 19.41 -12.73
C TYR A 345 5.00 19.75 -12.97
N GLU A 346 5.83 19.68 -11.93
CA GLU A 346 7.24 20.04 -12.01
C GLU A 346 8.05 19.19 -13.00
N VAL A 347 7.66 17.92 -13.13
CA VAL A 347 8.32 16.96 -14.02
C VAL A 347 7.88 17.14 -15.48
N THR A 348 6.80 17.88 -15.76
CA THR A 348 6.30 18.11 -17.12
C THR A 348 7.28 18.92 -17.96
N MET A 349 7.26 18.69 -19.28
CA MET A 349 8.06 19.48 -20.23
C MET A 349 7.68 20.96 -20.22
N LEU A 350 6.41 21.28 -19.99
CA LEU A 350 5.93 22.65 -19.91
C LEU A 350 6.60 23.40 -18.75
N ASN A 351 6.62 22.80 -17.56
CA ASN A 351 7.32 23.40 -16.42
C ASN A 351 8.82 23.57 -16.69
N LYS A 352 9.46 22.57 -17.31
CA LYS A 352 10.87 22.66 -17.70
C LYS A 352 11.14 23.80 -18.68
N ILE A 353 10.24 24.03 -19.63
CA ILE A 353 10.32 25.16 -20.58
C ILE A 353 10.14 26.49 -19.85
N ILE A 354 9.17 26.59 -18.93
CA ILE A 354 8.96 27.81 -18.12
C ILE A 354 10.21 28.14 -17.30
N LEU A 355 10.74 27.17 -16.56
CA LEU A 355 11.96 27.34 -15.77
C LEU A 355 13.16 27.74 -16.63
N PHE A 356 13.29 27.14 -17.82
CA PHE A 356 14.34 27.51 -18.77
C PHE A 356 14.21 28.95 -19.26
N LEU A 357 13.00 29.40 -19.61
CA LEU A 357 12.76 30.78 -20.04
C LEU A 357 13.00 31.77 -18.90
N GLN A 358 12.57 31.45 -17.68
CA GLN A 358 12.84 32.26 -16.50
C GLN A 358 14.35 32.38 -16.24
N GLY A 359 15.10 31.27 -16.30
CA GLY A 359 16.55 31.28 -16.19
C GLY A 359 17.20 32.18 -17.24
N ARG A 360 16.77 32.08 -18.50
CA ARG A 360 17.26 32.95 -19.58
C ARG A 360 16.95 34.42 -19.36
N LEU A 361 15.76 34.76 -18.87
CA LEU A 361 15.40 36.15 -18.57
C LEU A 361 16.27 36.72 -17.44
N VAL A 362 16.52 35.93 -16.38
CA VAL A 362 17.41 36.32 -15.29
C VAL A 362 18.85 36.52 -15.79
N ASP A 363 19.35 35.61 -16.62
CA ASP A 363 20.69 35.73 -17.20
C ASP A 363 20.81 36.95 -18.13
N SER A 364 19.80 37.18 -18.97
CA SER A 364 19.71 38.39 -19.79
C SER A 364 19.70 39.66 -18.91
N ALA A 365 18.90 39.69 -17.85
CA ALA A 365 18.86 40.83 -16.93
C ALA A 365 20.19 41.07 -16.22
N ARG A 366 20.92 40.02 -15.84
CA ARG A 366 22.28 40.11 -15.27
C ARG A 366 23.31 40.63 -16.27
N GLN A 367 23.10 40.42 -17.57
CA GLN A 367 23.99 40.90 -18.64
C GLN A 367 23.69 42.34 -19.09
N ILE A 368 22.49 42.88 -18.83
CA ILE A 368 22.14 44.29 -19.12
C ILE A 368 23.16 45.28 -18.54
N PRO A 369 23.58 45.20 -17.26
CA PRO A 369 24.58 46.14 -16.73
C PRO A 369 25.94 46.03 -17.42
N PHE A 370 26.34 44.86 -17.93
CA PHE A 370 27.56 44.70 -18.73
C PHE A 370 27.46 45.33 -20.12
N ASN A 371 26.31 45.18 -20.79
CA ASN A 371 26.09 45.79 -22.09
C ASN A 371 25.89 47.31 -22.00
N ALA A 372 25.20 47.79 -20.95
CA ALA A 372 25.01 49.21 -20.70
C ALA A 372 26.33 49.90 -20.31
N SER A 373 27.15 49.26 -19.47
CA SER A 373 28.50 49.80 -19.15
C SER A 373 29.41 49.82 -20.37
N ARG A 374 29.39 48.77 -21.20
CA ARG A 374 30.09 48.76 -22.49
C ARG A 374 29.62 49.88 -23.43
N TYR A 375 28.32 50.09 -23.56
CA TYR A 375 27.75 51.17 -24.37
C TYR A 375 28.12 52.58 -23.87
N ILE A 376 28.17 52.77 -22.54
CA ILE A 376 28.61 54.04 -21.93
C ILE A 376 30.10 54.28 -22.20
N ILE A 377 30.95 53.25 -22.15
CA ILE A 377 32.38 53.36 -22.44
C ILE A 377 32.59 53.66 -23.93
N GLU A 378 31.91 52.95 -24.83
CA GLU A 378 32.04 53.11 -26.28
C GLU A 378 31.51 54.48 -26.76
N ASN A 379 30.51 55.08 -26.09
CA ASN A 379 29.95 56.39 -26.48
C ASN A 379 30.45 57.59 -25.65
N LYS A 380 31.29 57.39 -24.63
CA LYS A 380 31.96 58.50 -23.89
C LYS A 380 33.34 58.85 -24.44
N CYS A 381 33.75 58.27 -25.57
CA CYS A 381 34.96 58.63 -26.30
C CYS A 381 34.68 59.58 -27.50
N ILE A 382 33.75 60.53 -27.34
CA ILE A 382 33.60 61.68 -28.26
C ILE A 382 33.92 62.96 -27.49
#